data_AF-A0A9E4TWM6-F1
#
_entry.id   AF-A0A9E4TWM6-F1
#
_cell.length_a   1.000
_cell.length_b   1.000
_cell.length_c   1.000
_cell.angle_alpha   90.00
_cell.angle_beta   90.00
_cell.angle_gamma   90.00
#
_symmetry.space_group_name_H-M   'P 1'
#
loop_
_entity.id
_entity.type
_entity.pdbx_description
1 polymer ?
#
loop_
_entity_poly.entity_id
_entity_poly.type
_entity_poly.pdbx_seq_one_letter_code
_entity_poly.pdbx_strand_id
1 'polypeptide(L)'
;MKRYLVFPQDFDTRAYALEDEKESWEERPRQLHRENKRKLLEQLEKELGSHDFDAKVARFKEIGISPFSMVSFHNRFFAEVRQAFIVGSYYPALTGACALGERMLNHMLLILRDEFSHTPEYKRVYRKKSFDDWGLTINTLKAWGVLDDTLEGEFNALKELRNKSIHFNHETYANAKDDSLNAIKIISEIISLRFGFFRKEHTWGIEGTRGAQFIKKEFETDPFIRHFYIPKCPLVGPYYAVNFLNEGILFVDRAAYEDTEISDENFSDIFNNRKIEEVSKSDLPLPEDVDPVGILLQDGSYRLTKKVGRE
;
A
#
# COMPACT_ATOMS: atom_id res chain seq x y z
N MET A 1 8.69 -9.55 23.26
CA MET A 1 7.28 -9.14 23.13
C MET A 1 6.89 -8.31 21.90
N LYS A 2 7.78 -7.60 21.19
CA LYS A 2 7.35 -6.67 20.12
C LYS A 2 7.23 -7.32 18.74
N ARG A 3 6.41 -6.73 17.87
CA ARG A 3 6.21 -7.05 16.46
C ARG A 3 6.13 -5.80 15.61
N TYR A 4 6.53 -5.89 14.36
CA TYR A 4 6.39 -4.80 13.40
C TYR A 4 4.92 -4.66 13.00
N LEU A 5 4.32 -3.52 13.31
CA LEU A 5 2.96 -3.17 12.91
C LEU A 5 2.97 -2.64 11.47
N VAL A 6 2.19 -3.28 10.61
CA VAL A 6 1.93 -2.82 9.25
C VAL A 6 0.81 -1.80 9.29
N PHE A 7 1.13 -0.56 8.91
CA PHE A 7 0.20 0.56 8.94
C PHE A 7 0.16 1.26 7.57
N PRO A 8 -1.02 1.35 6.91
CA PRO A 8 -1.11 1.86 5.54
C PRO A 8 -0.67 3.31 5.43
N GLN A 9 0.06 3.63 4.37
CA GLN A 9 0.55 4.99 4.12
C GLN A 9 -0.28 5.74 3.08
N ASP A 10 -0.82 5.03 2.09
CA ASP A 10 -1.55 5.63 0.98
C ASP A 10 -2.71 4.72 0.56
N PHE A 11 -3.89 5.32 0.39
CA PHE A 11 -5.10 4.72 -0.12
C PHE A 11 -6.13 5.81 -0.45
N ASP A 12 -7.09 5.49 -1.31
CA ASP A 12 -8.22 6.37 -1.60
C ASP A 12 -9.50 5.54 -1.70
N THR A 13 -10.32 5.62 -0.67
CA THR A 13 -11.60 4.91 -0.56
C THR A 13 -12.80 5.76 -0.94
N ARG A 14 -12.59 7.01 -1.40
CA ARG A 14 -13.67 7.97 -1.69
C ARG A 14 -14.66 7.45 -2.73
N ALA A 15 -14.22 6.56 -3.64
CA ALA A 15 -15.08 5.93 -4.63
C ALA A 15 -16.29 5.20 -4.00
N TYR A 16 -16.17 4.66 -2.77
CA TYR A 16 -17.30 4.04 -2.07
C TYR A 16 -18.43 5.02 -1.74
N ALA A 17 -18.11 6.29 -1.46
CA ALA A 17 -19.13 7.29 -1.19
C ALA A 17 -19.92 7.71 -2.45
N LEU A 18 -19.50 7.27 -3.65
CA LEU A 18 -20.21 7.48 -4.91
C LEU A 18 -21.11 6.29 -5.28
N GLU A 19 -21.13 5.22 -4.49
CA GLU A 19 -22.07 4.13 -4.66
C GLU A 19 -23.52 4.60 -4.51
N ASP A 20 -24.42 3.83 -5.10
CA ASP A 20 -25.84 4.10 -5.02
C ASP A 20 -26.40 3.58 -3.69
N GLU A 21 -27.44 4.23 -3.19
CA GLU A 21 -28.08 3.80 -1.94
C GLU A 21 -28.60 2.38 -2.06
N LYS A 22 -28.35 1.55 -1.04
CA LYS A 22 -28.94 0.22 -0.99
C LYS A 22 -30.36 0.30 -0.45
N GLU A 23 -31.28 -0.42 -1.09
CA GLU A 23 -32.68 -0.46 -0.66
C GLU A 23 -32.86 -0.93 0.78
N SER A 24 -31.95 -1.80 1.25
CA SER A 24 -31.94 -2.35 2.60
C SER A 24 -31.51 -1.37 3.69
N TRP A 25 -31.05 -0.16 3.34
CA TRP A 25 -30.57 0.79 4.34
C TRP A 25 -31.72 1.50 5.05
N GLU A 26 -31.57 1.64 6.37
CA GLU A 26 -32.40 2.53 7.18
C GLU A 26 -32.19 4.00 6.78
N GLU A 27 -33.14 4.87 7.15
CA GLU A 27 -33.15 6.27 6.73
C GLU A 27 -31.94 7.07 7.21
N ARG A 28 -31.48 6.84 8.45
CA ARG A 28 -30.33 7.58 8.99
C ARG A 28 -29.02 7.28 8.23
N PRO A 29 -28.63 6.01 7.97
CA PRO A 29 -27.52 5.69 7.07
C PRO A 29 -27.65 6.31 5.67
N ARG A 30 -28.86 6.34 5.09
CA ARG A 30 -29.09 6.99 3.78
C ARG A 30 -28.83 8.49 3.82
N GLN A 31 -29.30 9.18 4.86
CA GLN A 31 -29.05 10.62 5.02
C GLN A 31 -27.56 10.92 5.15
N LEU A 32 -26.84 10.14 5.96
CA LEU A 32 -25.39 10.28 6.11
C LEU A 32 -24.66 10.01 4.79
N HIS A 33 -25.10 9.00 4.03
CA HIS A 33 -24.54 8.71 2.70
C HIS A 33 -24.75 9.86 1.71
N ARG A 34 -25.96 10.42 1.65
CA ARG A 34 -26.28 11.58 0.79
C ARG A 34 -25.41 12.79 1.15
N GLU A 35 -25.22 13.05 2.44
CA GLU A 35 -24.38 14.16 2.90
C GLU A 35 -22.91 13.95 2.53
N ASN A 36 -22.38 12.74 2.75
CA ASN A 36 -21.01 12.39 2.40
C ASN A 36 -20.78 12.48 0.89
N LYS A 37 -21.72 11.97 0.08
CA LYS A 37 -21.69 12.07 -1.38
C LYS A 37 -21.67 13.52 -1.85
N ARG A 38 -22.51 14.39 -1.28
CA ARG A 38 -22.53 15.82 -1.60
C ARG A 38 -21.19 16.49 -1.28
N LYS A 39 -20.66 16.30 -0.07
CA LYS A 39 -19.36 16.86 0.33
C LYS A 39 -18.22 16.37 -0.56
N LEU A 40 -18.24 15.09 -0.93
CA LEU A 40 -17.25 14.52 -1.84
C LEU A 40 -17.34 15.16 -3.23
N LEU A 41 -18.53 15.35 -3.79
CA LEU A 41 -18.68 16.01 -5.09
C LEU A 41 -18.15 17.44 -5.06
N GLU A 42 -18.44 18.22 -4.02
CA GLU A 42 -17.89 19.58 -3.84
C GLU A 42 -16.36 19.58 -3.73
N GLN A 43 -15.78 18.57 -3.08
CA GLN A 43 -14.33 18.41 -2.98
C GLN A 43 -13.72 18.03 -4.35
N LEU A 44 -14.29 17.03 -5.02
CA LEU A 44 -13.83 16.58 -6.33
C LEU A 44 -13.92 17.69 -7.37
N GLU A 45 -14.94 18.55 -7.32
CA GLU A 45 -15.06 19.69 -8.26
C GLU A 45 -13.92 20.69 -8.06
N LYS A 46 -13.51 20.94 -6.81
CA LYS A 46 -12.34 21.79 -6.50
C LYS A 46 -11.03 21.16 -6.94
N GLU A 47 -10.88 19.84 -6.77
CA GLU A 47 -9.65 19.11 -7.14
C GLU A 47 -9.50 18.93 -8.65
N LEU A 48 -10.60 18.62 -9.34
CA LEU A 48 -10.60 18.20 -10.75
C LEU A 48 -11.02 19.33 -11.71
N GLY A 49 -11.64 20.40 -11.20
CA GLY A 49 -12.22 21.50 -11.96
C GLY A 49 -13.59 21.17 -12.56
N SER A 50 -14.41 22.21 -12.73
CA SER A 50 -15.83 22.11 -13.13
C SER A 50 -16.09 21.74 -14.60
N HIS A 51 -15.11 21.91 -15.49
CA HIS A 51 -15.26 21.52 -16.89
C HIS A 51 -15.39 19.99 -17.02
N ASP A 52 -16.41 19.51 -17.74
CA ASP A 52 -16.70 18.07 -17.94
C ASP A 52 -16.79 17.28 -16.61
N PHE A 53 -17.27 17.92 -15.55
CA PHE A 53 -17.19 17.38 -14.19
C PHE A 53 -17.93 16.05 -14.03
N ASP A 54 -19.14 15.91 -14.58
CA ASP A 54 -19.92 14.68 -14.49
C ASP A 54 -19.18 13.47 -15.11
N ALA A 55 -18.50 13.67 -16.24
CA ALA A 55 -17.72 12.61 -16.86
C ALA A 55 -16.46 12.27 -16.05
N LYS A 56 -15.84 13.26 -15.40
CA LYS A 56 -14.72 13.01 -14.47
C LYS A 56 -15.18 12.22 -13.25
N VAL A 57 -16.35 12.52 -12.69
CA VAL A 57 -16.95 11.76 -11.58
C VAL A 57 -17.25 10.33 -12.03
N ALA A 58 -17.80 10.13 -13.23
CA ALA A 58 -18.03 8.80 -13.80
C ALA A 58 -16.73 8.01 -13.91
N ARG A 59 -15.66 8.61 -14.49
CA ARG A 59 -14.34 7.97 -14.59
C ARG A 59 -13.71 7.69 -13.22
N PHE A 60 -13.88 8.59 -12.24
CA PHE A 60 -13.45 8.37 -10.85
C PHE A 60 -14.16 7.17 -10.21
N LYS A 61 -15.46 6.99 -10.48
CA LYS A 61 -16.20 5.79 -10.07
C LYS A 61 -15.73 4.54 -10.82
N GLU A 62 -15.44 4.63 -12.13
CA GLU A 62 -14.96 3.51 -12.96
C GLU A 62 -13.62 2.93 -12.50
N ILE A 63 -12.64 3.78 -12.14
CA ILE A 63 -11.32 3.33 -11.63
C ILE A 63 -11.41 2.71 -10.23
N GLY A 64 -12.44 3.04 -9.45
CA GLY A 64 -12.63 2.56 -8.09
C GLY A 64 -11.58 3.05 -7.11
N ILE A 65 -11.39 2.30 -6.02
CA ILE A 65 -10.47 2.67 -4.94
C ILE A 65 -9.01 2.66 -5.39
N SER A 66 -8.18 3.48 -4.74
CA SER A 66 -6.73 3.24 -4.74
C SER A 66 -6.43 2.23 -3.63
N PRO A 67 -5.74 1.11 -3.92
CA PRO A 67 -5.45 0.09 -2.94
C PRO A 67 -4.56 0.66 -1.84
N PHE A 68 -4.62 0.04 -0.67
CA PHE A 68 -3.65 0.32 0.39
C PHE A 68 -2.24 -0.04 -0.07
N SER A 69 -1.30 0.88 0.17
CA SER A 69 0.12 0.69 -0.09
C SER A 69 0.96 1.05 1.14
N MET A 70 1.93 0.19 1.43
CA MET A 70 2.95 0.36 2.45
C MET A 70 4.20 1.09 1.96
N VAL A 71 4.36 1.23 0.64
CA VAL A 71 5.62 1.67 0.04
C VAL A 71 5.43 2.89 -0.86
N SER A 72 6.12 3.97 -0.53
CA SER A 72 5.92 5.28 -1.16
C SER A 72 6.44 5.43 -2.60
N PHE A 73 7.34 4.56 -3.08
CA PHE A 73 8.07 4.83 -4.34
C PHE A 73 7.18 4.83 -5.60
N HIS A 74 6.04 4.13 -5.57
CA HIS A 74 5.10 4.03 -6.70
C HIS A 74 3.83 4.88 -6.50
N ASN A 75 3.49 5.22 -5.27
CA ASN A 75 2.22 5.86 -4.91
C ASN A 75 1.96 7.16 -5.67
N ARG A 76 2.95 8.06 -5.71
CA ARG A 76 2.83 9.32 -6.44
C ARG A 76 2.56 9.10 -7.93
N PHE A 77 3.32 8.22 -8.57
CA PHE A 77 3.14 7.95 -10.00
C PHE A 77 1.80 7.25 -10.27
N PHE A 78 1.33 6.42 -9.35
CA PHE A 78 0.02 5.80 -9.47
C PHE A 78 -1.11 6.82 -9.36
N ALA A 79 -1.00 7.78 -8.43
CA ALA A 79 -1.93 8.91 -8.33
C ALA A 79 -1.95 9.75 -9.62
N GLU A 80 -0.78 10.04 -10.21
CA GLU A 80 -0.66 10.76 -11.48
C GLU A 80 -1.32 9.98 -12.65
N VAL A 81 -1.13 8.66 -12.72
CA VAL A 81 -1.77 7.77 -13.70
C VAL A 81 -3.30 7.79 -13.56
N ARG A 82 -3.81 7.65 -12.33
CA ARG A 82 -5.26 7.73 -12.06
C ARG A 82 -5.83 9.08 -12.45
N GLN A 83 -5.13 10.16 -12.10
CA GLN A 83 -5.55 11.52 -12.45
C GLN A 83 -5.64 11.71 -13.96
N ALA A 84 -4.66 11.23 -14.72
CA ALA A 84 -4.67 11.28 -16.18
C ALA A 84 -5.92 10.60 -16.76
N PHE A 85 -6.32 9.44 -16.21
CA PHE A 85 -7.54 8.76 -16.63
C PHE A 85 -8.81 9.56 -16.31
N ILE A 86 -8.90 10.10 -15.09
CA ILE A 86 -10.06 10.89 -14.63
C ILE A 86 -10.31 12.09 -15.54
N VAL A 87 -9.25 12.78 -15.98
CA VAL A 87 -9.39 13.94 -16.88
C VAL A 87 -9.52 13.57 -18.37
N GLY A 88 -9.62 12.27 -18.70
CA GLY A 88 -9.81 11.79 -20.08
C GLY A 88 -8.53 11.66 -20.91
N SER A 89 -7.35 11.78 -20.29
CA SER A 89 -6.04 11.59 -20.94
C SER A 89 -5.65 10.11 -20.97
N TYR A 90 -6.38 9.31 -21.74
CA TYR A 90 -6.28 7.85 -21.73
C TYR A 90 -4.94 7.29 -22.17
N TYR A 91 -4.33 7.82 -23.24
CA TYR A 91 -3.02 7.34 -23.69
C TYR A 91 -1.90 7.63 -22.67
N PRO A 92 -1.82 8.85 -22.08
CA PRO A 92 -0.95 9.10 -20.93
C PRO A 92 -1.21 8.18 -19.73
N ALA A 93 -2.48 7.90 -19.39
CA ALA A 93 -2.82 6.98 -18.31
C ALA A 93 -2.33 5.54 -18.61
N LEU A 94 -2.58 5.04 -19.82
CA LEU A 94 -2.13 3.70 -20.26
C LEU A 94 -0.61 3.56 -20.22
N THR A 95 0.10 4.47 -20.89
CA THR A 95 1.57 4.43 -20.96
C THR A 95 2.21 4.67 -19.58
N GLY A 96 1.64 5.56 -18.77
CA GLY A 96 2.08 5.79 -17.40
C GLY A 96 1.91 4.57 -16.49
N ALA A 97 0.77 3.86 -16.58
CA ALA A 97 0.55 2.61 -15.85
C ALA A 97 1.58 1.54 -16.25
N CYS A 98 1.81 1.38 -17.55
CA CYS A 98 2.80 0.44 -18.08
C CYS A 98 4.22 0.78 -17.61
N ALA A 99 4.62 2.04 -17.70
CA ALA A 99 5.92 2.52 -17.24
C ALA A 99 6.08 2.34 -15.72
N LEU A 100 5.01 2.54 -14.95
CA LEU A 100 5.02 2.30 -13.51
C LEU A 100 5.26 0.82 -13.18
N GLY A 101 4.63 -0.11 -13.91
CA GLY A 101 4.89 -1.55 -13.77
C GLY A 101 6.36 -1.90 -14.00
N GLU A 102 6.97 -1.37 -15.06
CA GLU A 102 8.40 -1.53 -15.33
C GLU A 102 9.27 -0.99 -14.19
N ARG A 103 8.92 0.19 -13.67
CA ARG A 103 9.64 0.80 -12.54
C ARG A 103 9.52 -0.06 -11.28
N MET A 104 8.36 -0.63 -10.99
CA MET A 104 8.15 -1.53 -9.84
C MET A 104 9.02 -2.79 -9.96
N LEU A 105 9.02 -3.45 -11.13
CA LEU A 105 9.88 -4.60 -11.43
C LEU A 105 11.37 -4.26 -11.24
N ASN A 106 11.82 -3.15 -11.83
CA ASN A 106 13.19 -2.68 -11.73
C ASN A 106 13.59 -2.37 -10.29
N HIS A 107 12.71 -1.71 -9.54
CA HIS A 107 12.99 -1.31 -8.17
C HIS A 107 13.12 -2.53 -7.24
N MET A 108 12.20 -3.50 -7.36
CA MET A 108 12.29 -4.77 -6.62
C MET A 108 13.58 -5.52 -6.95
N LEU A 109 13.89 -5.69 -8.24
CA LEU A 109 15.06 -6.45 -8.66
C LEU A 109 16.38 -5.79 -8.19
N LEU A 110 16.51 -4.47 -8.32
CA LEU A 110 17.71 -3.75 -7.92
C LEU A 110 17.96 -3.77 -6.41
N ILE A 111 16.89 -3.67 -5.61
CA ILE A 111 17.00 -3.70 -4.14
C ILE A 111 17.34 -5.12 -3.66
N LEU A 112 16.71 -6.14 -4.25
CA LEU A 112 16.78 -7.50 -3.70
C LEU A 112 17.96 -8.32 -4.23
N ARG A 113 18.52 -8.00 -5.40
CA ARG A 113 19.48 -8.89 -6.08
C ARG A 113 20.66 -9.36 -5.24
N ASP A 114 21.20 -8.52 -4.35
CA ASP A 114 22.39 -8.87 -3.59
C ASP A 114 22.08 -9.88 -2.47
N GLU A 115 20.82 -9.91 -2.00
CA GLU A 115 20.29 -10.95 -1.09
C GLU A 115 20.27 -12.34 -1.74
N PHE A 116 20.18 -12.36 -3.07
CA PHE A 116 20.13 -13.58 -3.88
C PHE A 116 21.43 -13.82 -4.66
N SER A 117 22.54 -13.24 -4.22
CA SER A 117 23.86 -13.35 -4.88
C SER A 117 24.38 -14.78 -5.06
N HIS A 118 23.86 -15.73 -4.27
CA HIS A 118 24.17 -17.15 -4.32
C HIS A 118 23.38 -17.93 -5.40
N THR A 119 22.38 -17.31 -6.03
CA THR A 119 21.50 -17.95 -7.00
C THR A 119 22.05 -17.89 -8.44
N PRO A 120 21.71 -18.85 -9.32
CA PRO A 120 22.09 -18.79 -10.74
C PRO A 120 21.58 -17.52 -11.46
N GLU A 121 20.38 -17.06 -11.11
CA GLU A 121 19.69 -15.93 -11.74
C GLU A 121 20.45 -14.61 -11.53
N TYR A 122 21.11 -14.45 -10.37
CA TYR A 122 21.91 -13.27 -10.03
C TYR A 122 22.91 -12.89 -11.13
N LYS A 123 23.57 -13.88 -11.74
CA LYS A 123 24.58 -13.67 -12.79
C LYS A 123 24.02 -12.93 -14.02
N ARG A 124 22.71 -13.01 -14.26
CA ARG A 124 22.05 -12.34 -15.40
C ARG A 124 21.70 -10.88 -15.10
N VAL A 125 21.64 -10.50 -13.82
CA VAL A 125 21.08 -9.22 -13.37
C VAL A 125 22.07 -8.34 -12.59
N TYR A 126 23.14 -8.90 -12.01
CA TYR A 126 24.03 -8.20 -11.06
C TYR A 126 24.69 -6.91 -11.57
N ARG A 127 25.07 -6.84 -12.85
CA ARG A 127 25.72 -5.65 -13.45
C ARG A 127 24.73 -4.62 -14.01
N LYS A 128 23.48 -5.00 -14.21
CA LYS A 128 22.48 -4.14 -14.86
C LYS A 128 22.01 -3.06 -13.89
N LYS A 129 21.75 -1.86 -14.42
CA LYS A 129 21.22 -0.71 -13.65
C LYS A 129 19.74 -0.42 -13.95
N SER A 130 19.22 -1.01 -15.00
CA SER A 130 17.82 -0.96 -15.44
C SER A 130 17.52 -2.20 -16.26
N PHE A 131 16.25 -2.60 -16.32
CA PHE A 131 15.79 -3.75 -17.08
C PHE A 131 14.58 -3.36 -17.93
N ASP A 132 14.75 -3.50 -19.23
CA ASP A 132 13.74 -3.33 -20.28
C ASP A 132 13.13 -4.67 -20.70
N ASP A 133 13.86 -5.77 -20.49
CA ASP A 133 13.36 -7.14 -20.59
C ASP A 133 12.54 -7.50 -19.33
N TRP A 134 11.23 -7.29 -19.44
CA TRP A 134 10.26 -7.69 -18.40
C TRP A 134 10.28 -9.20 -18.14
N GLY A 135 10.46 -10.01 -19.19
CA GLY A 135 10.47 -11.47 -19.04
C GLY A 135 11.64 -11.94 -18.18
N LEU A 136 12.84 -11.38 -18.38
CA LEU A 136 13.98 -11.63 -17.50
C LEU A 136 13.66 -11.24 -16.05
N THR A 137 13.07 -10.08 -15.84
CA THR A 137 12.83 -9.53 -14.50
C THR A 137 11.76 -10.33 -13.74
N ILE A 138 10.63 -10.62 -14.39
CA ILE A 138 9.54 -11.42 -13.85
C ILE A 138 10.05 -12.82 -13.48
N ASN A 139 10.72 -13.51 -14.42
CA ASN A 139 11.24 -14.85 -14.17
C ASN A 139 12.27 -14.88 -13.02
N THR A 140 13.11 -13.85 -12.91
CA THR A 140 14.11 -13.77 -11.84
C THR A 140 13.45 -13.56 -10.47
N LEU A 141 12.51 -12.62 -10.38
CA LEU A 141 11.80 -12.35 -9.12
C LEU A 141 10.91 -13.52 -8.70
N LYS A 142 10.32 -14.25 -9.67
CA LYS A 142 9.59 -15.49 -9.41
C LYS A 142 10.52 -16.59 -8.87
N ALA A 143 11.68 -16.79 -9.48
CA ALA A 143 12.68 -17.77 -9.01
C ALA A 143 13.18 -17.47 -7.59
N TRP A 144 13.19 -16.18 -7.19
CA TRP A 144 13.52 -15.74 -5.83
C TRP A 144 12.36 -15.81 -4.83
N GLY A 145 11.17 -16.28 -5.25
CA GLY A 145 9.98 -16.32 -4.41
C GLY A 145 9.38 -14.94 -4.09
N VAL A 146 9.80 -13.89 -4.81
CA VAL A 146 9.29 -12.53 -4.65
C VAL A 146 7.95 -12.35 -5.38
N LEU A 147 7.75 -13.05 -6.50
CA LEU A 147 6.48 -13.12 -7.21
C LEU A 147 5.92 -14.54 -7.12
N ASP A 148 4.62 -14.64 -6.83
CA ASP A 148 3.84 -15.86 -7.01
C ASP A 148 3.26 -15.92 -8.44
N ASP A 149 2.54 -17.01 -8.74
CA ASP A 149 1.91 -17.21 -10.05
C ASP A 149 0.87 -16.13 -10.38
N THR A 150 0.18 -15.59 -9.37
CA THR A 150 -0.81 -14.52 -9.54
C THR A 150 -0.13 -13.22 -9.97
N LEU A 151 0.89 -12.79 -9.22
CA LEU A 151 1.65 -11.58 -9.54
C LEU A 151 2.38 -11.69 -10.87
N GLU A 152 2.91 -12.86 -11.21
CA GLU A 152 3.45 -13.12 -12.55
C GLU A 152 2.40 -12.89 -13.63
N GLY A 153 1.19 -13.42 -13.43
CA GLY A 153 0.05 -13.22 -14.35
C GLY A 153 -0.27 -11.75 -14.56
N GLU A 154 -0.36 -10.98 -13.49
CA GLU A 154 -0.64 -9.53 -13.54
C GLU A 154 0.46 -8.75 -14.29
N PHE A 155 1.74 -9.02 -13.99
CA PHE A 155 2.84 -8.35 -14.70
C PHE A 155 2.90 -8.74 -16.19
N ASN A 156 2.59 -9.99 -16.54
CA ASN A 156 2.51 -10.41 -17.94
C ASN A 156 1.32 -9.75 -18.66
N ALA A 157 0.15 -9.64 -18.02
CA ALA A 157 -1.00 -8.94 -18.58
C ALA A 157 -0.67 -7.46 -18.85
N LEU A 158 0.02 -6.80 -17.92
CA LEU A 158 0.46 -5.42 -18.10
C LEU A 158 1.51 -5.28 -19.22
N LYS A 159 2.42 -6.26 -19.35
CA LYS A 159 3.42 -6.31 -20.43
C LYS A 159 2.76 -6.35 -21.81
N GLU A 160 1.67 -7.11 -21.96
CA GLU A 160 0.93 -7.16 -23.23
C GLU A 160 0.30 -5.82 -23.59
N LEU A 161 -0.31 -5.13 -22.61
CA LEU A 161 -0.83 -3.76 -22.79
C LEU A 161 0.28 -2.77 -23.15
N ARG A 162 1.46 -2.89 -22.52
CA ARG A 162 2.64 -2.09 -22.83
C ARG A 162 3.08 -2.30 -24.27
N ASN A 163 3.21 -3.55 -24.73
CA ASN A 163 3.60 -3.86 -26.10
C ASN A 163 2.58 -3.32 -27.12
N LYS A 164 1.28 -3.50 -26.84
CA LYS A 164 0.19 -2.98 -27.69
C LYS A 164 0.19 -1.46 -27.79
N SER A 165 0.54 -0.75 -26.70
CA SER A 165 0.44 0.72 -26.61
C SER A 165 1.65 1.48 -27.13
N ILE A 166 2.86 0.91 -27.04
CA ILE A 166 4.09 1.56 -27.50
C ILE A 166 4.42 1.29 -28.97
N HIS A 167 4.05 0.10 -29.47
CA HIS A 167 4.22 -0.22 -30.88
C HIS A 167 3.04 0.35 -31.66
N PHE A 168 3.30 0.87 -32.87
CA PHE A 168 2.24 1.46 -33.67
C PHE A 168 1.12 0.43 -33.90
N ASN A 169 -0.06 0.74 -33.36
CA ASN A 169 -1.27 -0.02 -33.56
C ASN A 169 -2.43 0.98 -33.72
N HIS A 170 -3.13 0.90 -34.85
CA HIS A 170 -4.27 1.78 -35.14
C HIS A 170 -5.42 1.59 -34.13
N GLU A 171 -5.57 0.39 -33.58
CA GLU A 171 -6.60 0.09 -32.58
C GLU A 171 -6.40 0.83 -31.25
N THR A 172 -5.18 1.28 -30.95
CA THR A 172 -4.87 2.03 -29.71
C THR A 172 -5.68 3.32 -29.63
N TYR A 173 -5.97 3.97 -30.76
CA TYR A 173 -6.80 5.19 -30.79
C TYR A 173 -8.25 4.93 -30.40
N ALA A 174 -8.79 3.75 -30.74
CA ALA A 174 -10.16 3.37 -30.41
C ALA A 174 -10.27 2.83 -28.98
N ASN A 175 -9.24 2.12 -28.51
CA ASN A 175 -9.31 1.33 -27.27
C ASN A 175 -8.60 1.97 -26.08
N ALA A 176 -8.01 3.17 -26.23
CA ALA A 176 -7.19 3.80 -25.17
C ALA A 176 -7.92 3.90 -23.82
N LYS A 177 -9.23 4.20 -23.81
CA LYS A 177 -10.02 4.26 -22.57
C LYS A 177 -10.02 2.89 -21.87
N ASP A 178 -10.42 1.84 -22.57
CA ASP A 178 -10.57 0.52 -21.95
C ASP A 178 -9.21 -0.10 -21.59
N ASP A 179 -8.21 0.07 -22.44
CA ASP A 179 -6.84 -0.40 -22.18
C ASP A 179 -6.24 0.34 -20.98
N SER A 180 -6.43 1.66 -20.85
CA SER A 180 -5.94 2.42 -19.68
C SER A 180 -6.67 2.05 -18.39
N LEU A 181 -7.99 1.85 -18.43
CA LEU A 181 -8.74 1.38 -17.27
C LEU A 181 -8.25 0.00 -16.83
N ASN A 182 -8.01 -0.91 -17.78
CA ASN A 182 -7.46 -2.23 -17.50
C ASN A 182 -6.06 -2.15 -16.88
N ALA A 183 -5.16 -1.35 -17.46
CA ALA A 183 -3.81 -1.16 -16.93
C ALA A 183 -3.82 -0.59 -15.50
N ILE A 184 -4.72 0.35 -15.20
CA ILE A 184 -4.91 0.90 -13.84
C ILE A 184 -5.35 -0.19 -12.87
N LYS A 185 -6.31 -1.04 -13.27
CA LYS A 185 -6.80 -2.14 -12.42
C LYS A 185 -5.71 -3.18 -12.15
N ILE A 186 -4.92 -3.53 -13.16
CA ILE A 186 -3.77 -4.44 -13.01
C ILE A 186 -2.74 -3.85 -12.03
N ILE A 187 -2.38 -2.57 -12.18
CA ILE A 187 -1.47 -1.91 -11.22
C ILE A 187 -2.07 -1.88 -9.81
N SER A 188 -3.37 -1.57 -9.66
CA SER A 188 -4.04 -1.63 -8.35
C SER A 188 -3.89 -3.01 -7.72
N GLU A 189 -4.07 -4.08 -8.50
CA GLU A 189 -3.99 -5.43 -8.00
C GLU A 189 -2.55 -5.81 -7.63
N ILE A 190 -1.55 -5.47 -8.45
CA ILE A 190 -0.12 -5.64 -8.13
C ILE A 190 0.24 -4.94 -6.82
N ILE A 191 -0.19 -3.67 -6.65
CA ILE A 191 0.06 -2.91 -5.42
C ILE A 191 -0.59 -3.62 -4.23
N SER A 192 -1.85 -4.03 -4.37
CA SER A 192 -2.58 -4.63 -3.26
C SER A 192 -2.04 -6.00 -2.86
N LEU A 193 -1.67 -6.84 -3.83
CA LEU A 193 -1.08 -8.16 -3.61
C LEU A 193 0.32 -8.07 -3.00
N ARG A 194 1.17 -7.15 -3.49
CA ARG A 194 2.58 -7.14 -3.06
C ARG A 194 2.94 -6.12 -2.00
N PHE A 195 2.27 -4.96 -2.00
CA PHE A 195 2.58 -3.82 -1.14
C PHE A 195 1.42 -3.42 -0.21
N GLY A 196 0.31 -4.16 -0.22
CA GLY A 196 -0.84 -3.91 0.65
C GLY A 196 -0.75 -4.57 2.03
N PHE A 197 -1.89 -4.70 2.69
CA PHE A 197 -2.05 -5.45 3.94
C PHE A 197 -3.47 -6.03 4.03
N PHE A 198 -3.72 -6.99 4.92
CA PHE A 198 -5.00 -7.72 5.06
C PHE A 198 -5.44 -8.55 3.85
N ARG A 199 -4.49 -9.10 3.09
CA ARG A 199 -4.79 -10.12 2.08
C ARG A 199 -4.46 -11.52 2.60
N LYS A 200 -5.21 -12.52 2.15
CA LYS A 200 -4.97 -13.93 2.54
C LYS A 200 -3.63 -14.43 1.99
N GLU A 201 -3.20 -13.85 0.89
CA GLU A 201 -1.92 -14.05 0.21
C GLU A 201 -0.74 -13.50 1.05
N HIS A 202 -0.98 -12.64 2.04
CA HIS A 202 0.04 -12.12 2.95
C HIS A 202 0.34 -13.12 4.07
N THR A 203 0.90 -14.27 3.70
CA THR A 203 1.26 -15.36 4.62
C THR A 203 2.27 -14.95 5.68
N TRP A 204 3.01 -13.86 5.43
CA TRP A 204 3.95 -13.22 6.36
C TRP A 204 3.27 -12.50 7.54
N GLY A 205 1.96 -12.27 7.46
CA GLY A 205 1.20 -11.57 8.49
C GLY A 205 0.74 -12.49 9.62
N ILE A 206 0.77 -12.02 10.87
CA ILE A 206 0.20 -12.74 12.02
C ILE A 206 -1.31 -12.87 11.82
N GLU A 207 -1.81 -14.09 11.96
CA GLU A 207 -3.22 -14.42 11.72
C GLU A 207 -4.11 -14.03 12.92
N GLY A 208 -5.36 -13.70 12.61
CA GLY A 208 -6.39 -13.47 13.64
C GLY A 208 -6.30 -12.15 14.41
N THR A 209 -5.34 -11.25 14.10
CA THR A 209 -5.22 -9.95 14.79
C THR A 209 -6.34 -8.99 14.35
N ARG A 210 -7.09 -8.46 15.33
CA ARG A 210 -8.27 -7.62 15.07
C ARG A 210 -7.90 -6.20 14.63
N GLY A 211 -8.19 -5.84 13.38
CA GLY A 211 -8.04 -4.47 12.89
C GLY A 211 -6.60 -3.96 12.82
N ALA A 212 -5.61 -4.82 13.02
CA ALA A 212 -4.20 -4.56 12.82
C ALA A 212 -3.54 -5.77 12.14
N GLN A 213 -2.46 -5.53 11.39
CA GLN A 213 -1.63 -6.57 10.78
C GLN A 213 -0.22 -6.42 11.32
N PHE A 214 0.38 -7.52 11.77
CA PHE A 214 1.76 -7.56 12.25
C PHE A 214 2.58 -8.54 11.43
N ILE A 215 3.87 -8.31 11.32
CA ILE A 215 4.80 -9.22 10.63
C ILE A 215 5.14 -10.38 11.57
N LYS A 216 4.99 -11.62 11.10
CA LYS A 216 5.43 -12.84 11.78
C LYS A 216 6.93 -12.82 12.04
N LYS A 217 7.37 -13.40 13.15
CA LYS A 217 8.78 -13.35 13.56
C LYS A 217 9.71 -13.98 12.52
N GLU A 218 9.30 -15.10 11.94
CA GLU A 218 10.07 -15.84 10.93
C GLU A 218 10.26 -15.06 9.61
N PHE A 219 9.38 -14.10 9.31
CA PHE A 219 9.46 -13.28 8.09
C PHE A 219 10.27 -11.98 8.29
N GLU A 220 10.76 -11.68 9.50
CA GLU A 220 11.60 -10.50 9.71
C GLU A 220 12.92 -10.55 8.93
N THR A 221 13.38 -11.74 8.58
CA THR A 221 14.59 -11.98 7.77
C THR A 221 14.31 -12.19 6.29
N ASP A 222 13.04 -12.28 5.88
CA ASP A 222 12.68 -12.37 4.47
C ASP A 222 13.20 -11.13 3.73
N PRO A 223 13.95 -11.30 2.62
CA PRO A 223 14.54 -10.18 1.89
C PRO A 223 13.54 -9.09 1.51
N PHE A 224 12.35 -9.47 1.03
CA PHE A 224 11.36 -8.51 0.61
C PHE A 224 10.73 -7.78 1.80
N ILE A 225 10.33 -8.50 2.84
CA ILE A 225 9.75 -7.91 4.05
C ILE A 225 10.75 -6.95 4.71
N ARG A 226 12.02 -7.34 4.80
CA ARG A 226 13.09 -6.54 5.41
C ARG A 226 13.35 -5.24 4.67
N HIS A 227 13.29 -5.25 3.33
CA HIS A 227 13.60 -4.07 2.53
C HIS A 227 12.38 -3.17 2.28
N PHE A 228 11.17 -3.72 2.22
CA PHE A 228 9.97 -2.97 1.83
C PHE A 228 9.01 -2.65 2.97
N TYR A 229 8.85 -3.54 3.95
CA TYR A 229 7.86 -3.36 5.03
C TYR A 229 8.52 -2.82 6.30
N ILE A 230 9.51 -3.53 6.84
CA ILE A 230 10.14 -3.22 8.14
C ILE A 230 10.59 -1.74 8.26
N PRO A 231 11.22 -1.11 7.26
CA PRO A 231 11.68 0.28 7.39
C PRO A 231 10.56 1.30 7.61
N LYS A 232 9.31 0.90 7.36
CA LYS A 232 8.09 1.73 7.50
C LYS A 232 7.18 1.29 8.64
N CYS A 233 7.50 0.18 9.31
CA CYS A 233 6.67 -0.40 10.35
C CYS A 233 7.20 -0.04 11.74
N PRO A 234 6.38 0.53 12.64
CA PRO A 234 6.77 0.69 14.03
C PRO A 234 6.87 -0.66 14.74
N LEU A 235 7.95 -0.85 15.52
CA LEU A 235 8.14 -2.04 16.35
C LEU A 235 7.44 -1.85 17.69
N VAL A 236 6.32 -2.53 17.88
CA VAL A 236 5.38 -2.29 18.99
C VAL A 236 5.03 -3.59 19.72
N GLY A 237 4.74 -3.50 21.01
CA GLY A 237 4.13 -4.58 21.77
C GLY A 237 2.60 -4.60 21.63
N PRO A 238 1.92 -5.58 22.26
CA PRO A 238 0.48 -5.77 22.11
C PRO A 238 -0.36 -4.66 22.76
N TYR A 239 0.24 -3.76 23.54
CA TYR A 239 -0.47 -2.67 24.24
C TYR A 239 -0.26 -1.30 23.60
N TYR A 240 0.35 -1.21 22.42
CA TYR A 240 0.59 0.08 21.78
C TYR A 240 -0.68 0.88 21.55
N ALA A 241 -0.50 2.19 21.43
CA ALA A 241 -1.51 3.13 21.01
C ALA A 241 -1.02 4.06 19.91
N VAL A 242 -1.98 4.75 19.32
CA VAL A 242 -1.76 5.69 18.23
C VAL A 242 -2.32 7.05 18.67
N ASN A 243 -1.60 8.13 18.37
CA ASN A 243 -2.10 9.50 18.49
C ASN A 243 -2.04 10.19 17.11
N PHE A 244 -3.17 10.74 16.68
CA PHE A 244 -3.27 11.50 15.44
C PHE A 244 -2.93 12.95 15.71
N LEU A 245 -1.75 13.36 15.26
CA LEU A 245 -1.23 14.72 15.36
C LEU A 245 -1.45 15.46 14.04
N ASN A 246 -1.27 16.78 14.06
CA ASN A 246 -1.33 17.58 12.83
C ASN A 246 -0.23 17.16 11.85
N GLU A 247 0.96 16.84 12.34
CA GLU A 247 2.14 16.50 11.55
C GLU A 247 2.15 15.04 11.05
N GLY A 248 1.27 14.19 11.60
CA GLY A 248 1.23 12.77 11.28
C GLY A 248 0.69 11.90 12.41
N ILE A 249 1.08 10.63 12.39
CA ILE A 249 0.58 9.60 13.30
C ILE A 249 1.72 9.18 14.23
N LEU A 250 1.60 9.49 15.52
CA LEU A 250 2.54 9.10 16.56
C LEU A 250 2.16 7.71 17.09
N PHE A 251 3.12 6.79 17.06
CA PHE A 251 3.01 5.48 17.68
C PHE A 251 3.69 5.52 19.05
N VAL A 252 2.97 5.08 20.07
CA VAL A 252 3.48 5.00 21.44
C VAL A 252 3.26 3.61 22.00
N ASP A 253 4.14 3.20 22.90
CA ASP A 253 4.12 1.87 23.46
C ASP A 253 4.72 1.90 24.88
N ARG A 254 4.54 0.82 25.64
CA ARG A 254 5.14 0.72 26.98
C ARG A 254 6.65 0.88 26.91
N ALA A 255 7.21 1.64 27.85
CA ALA A 255 8.65 1.89 27.95
C ALA A 255 9.45 0.62 28.22
N ALA A 256 8.84 -0.34 28.93
CA ALA A 256 9.40 -1.65 29.18
C ALA A 256 8.34 -2.74 29.07
N TYR A 257 8.81 -3.90 28.64
CA TYR A 257 8.09 -5.17 28.64
C TYR A 257 8.93 -6.15 29.46
N GLU A 258 8.30 -7.18 30.01
CA GLU A 258 9.05 -8.32 30.55
C GLU A 258 9.97 -8.88 29.45
N ASP A 259 11.18 -9.28 29.83
CA ASP A 259 12.19 -9.82 28.91
C ASP A 259 11.86 -11.27 28.54
N THR A 260 10.73 -11.40 27.86
CA THR A 260 10.14 -12.69 27.48
C THR A 260 9.85 -12.66 25.99
N GLU A 261 10.38 -13.66 25.29
CA GLU A 261 9.98 -13.95 23.92
C GLU A 261 8.62 -14.66 23.94
N ILE A 262 7.72 -14.22 23.08
CA ILE A 262 6.38 -14.79 22.93
C ILE A 262 6.19 -15.20 21.48
N SER A 263 5.42 -16.26 21.25
CA SER A 263 5.06 -16.70 19.90
C SER A 263 4.11 -15.70 19.23
N ASP A 264 3.91 -15.85 17.92
CA ASP A 264 3.00 -15.00 17.15
C ASP A 264 1.53 -15.22 17.55
N GLU A 265 1.17 -16.45 17.91
CA GLU A 265 -0.15 -16.82 18.45
C GLU A 265 -0.39 -16.15 19.81
N ASN A 266 0.58 -16.25 20.73
CA ASN A 266 0.49 -15.60 22.03
C ASN A 266 0.41 -14.08 21.90
N PHE A 267 1.15 -13.48 20.95
CA PHE A 267 1.04 -12.04 20.67
C PHE A 267 -0.37 -11.68 20.19
N SER A 268 -0.92 -12.46 19.24
CA SER A 268 -2.27 -12.26 18.70
C SER A 268 -3.33 -12.37 19.80
N ASP A 269 -3.21 -13.37 20.67
CA ASP A 269 -4.14 -13.60 21.79
C ASP A 269 -4.10 -12.45 22.81
N ILE A 270 -2.91 -11.98 23.21
CA ILE A 270 -2.80 -10.84 24.13
C ILE A 270 -3.37 -9.59 23.46
N PHE A 271 -3.01 -9.31 22.20
CA PHE A 271 -3.49 -8.14 21.48
C PHE A 271 -5.02 -8.12 21.33
N ASN A 272 -5.63 -9.26 21.05
CA ASN A 272 -7.07 -9.37 20.84
C ASN A 272 -7.89 -9.32 22.14
N ASN A 273 -7.30 -9.74 23.25
CA ASN A 273 -7.96 -9.83 24.56
C ASN A 273 -7.54 -8.72 25.54
N ARG A 274 -6.66 -7.80 25.14
CA ARG A 274 -6.27 -6.63 25.95
C ARG A 274 -7.49 -5.78 26.31
N LYS A 275 -7.52 -5.30 27.54
CA LYS A 275 -8.50 -4.34 28.02
C LYS A 275 -8.06 -2.92 27.68
N ILE A 276 -9.01 -2.01 27.57
CA ILE A 276 -8.71 -0.62 27.21
C ILE A 276 -7.78 0.06 28.22
N GLU A 277 -7.83 -0.34 29.49
CA GLU A 277 -6.98 0.19 30.56
C GLU A 277 -5.53 -0.31 30.47
N GLU A 278 -5.28 -1.38 29.72
CA GLU A 278 -3.94 -1.94 29.51
C GLU A 278 -3.22 -1.31 28.31
N VAL A 279 -3.97 -0.66 27.42
CA VAL A 279 -3.45 0.04 26.25
C VAL A 279 -2.68 1.28 26.71
N SER A 280 -1.49 1.49 26.15
CA SER A 280 -0.64 2.66 26.40
C SER A 280 -1.44 3.95 26.20
N LYS A 281 -1.32 4.90 27.11
CA LYS A 281 -1.97 6.22 26.93
C LYS A 281 -1.18 7.04 25.92
N SER A 282 -1.88 7.64 24.97
CA SER A 282 -1.27 8.39 23.88
C SER A 282 -1.45 9.91 24.02
N ASP A 283 -2.10 10.37 25.10
CA ASP A 283 -2.27 11.78 25.43
C ASP A 283 -0.93 12.48 25.65
N LEU A 284 -0.81 13.73 25.17
CA LEU A 284 0.37 14.55 25.39
C LEU A 284 0.15 15.48 26.59
N PRO A 285 1.13 15.61 27.53
CA PRO A 285 2.43 14.93 27.54
C PRO A 285 2.32 13.43 27.86
N LEU A 286 3.21 12.62 27.27
CA LEU A 286 3.20 11.17 27.47
C LEU A 286 3.49 10.81 28.93
N PRO A 287 2.81 9.79 29.51
CA PRO A 287 3.15 9.25 30.82
C PRO A 287 4.58 8.70 30.89
N GLU A 288 5.13 8.60 32.10
CA GLU A 288 6.50 8.13 32.31
C GLU A 288 6.75 6.67 31.89
N ASP A 289 5.71 5.85 31.89
CA ASP A 289 5.76 4.43 31.52
C ASP A 289 5.49 4.18 30.02
N VAL A 290 5.39 5.25 29.23
CA VAL A 290 5.12 5.21 27.79
C VAL A 290 6.25 5.89 27.02
N ASP A 291 6.84 5.17 26.07
CA ASP A 291 7.85 5.69 25.16
C ASP A 291 7.24 5.95 23.78
N PRO A 292 7.64 7.05 23.10
CA PRO A 292 7.34 7.20 21.68
C PRO A 292 8.16 6.17 20.88
N VAL A 293 7.50 5.43 20.00
CA VAL A 293 8.13 4.43 19.12
C VAL A 293 8.60 5.06 17.82
N GLY A 294 7.75 5.91 17.24
CA GLY A 294 8.07 6.66 16.04
C GLY A 294 6.86 7.43 15.53
N ILE A 295 7.07 8.24 14.50
CA ILE A 295 6.04 9.02 13.85
C ILE A 295 6.00 8.71 12.35
N LEU A 296 4.80 8.45 11.83
CA LEU A 296 4.52 8.40 10.39
C LEU A 296 4.03 9.78 9.96
N LEU A 297 4.83 10.49 9.18
CA LEU A 297 4.52 11.83 8.71
C LEU A 297 3.54 11.80 7.53
N GLN A 298 2.90 12.95 7.27
CA GLN A 298 1.98 13.12 6.14
C GLN A 298 2.60 12.83 4.76
N ASP A 299 3.93 12.95 4.64
CA ASP A 299 4.67 12.61 3.41
C ASP A 299 4.94 11.11 3.23
N GLY A 300 4.42 10.26 4.14
CA GLY A 300 4.64 8.82 4.16
C GLY A 300 6.00 8.40 4.72
N SER A 301 6.83 9.33 5.21
CA SER A 301 8.08 8.98 5.87
C SER A 301 7.84 8.55 7.32
N TYR A 302 8.40 7.40 7.69
CA TYR A 302 8.43 6.94 9.08
C TYR A 302 9.75 7.36 9.72
N ARG A 303 9.67 7.97 10.91
CA ARG A 303 10.85 8.40 11.68
C ARG A 303 10.81 7.77 13.07
N LEU A 304 11.87 7.05 13.41
CA LEU A 304 12.08 6.59 14.77
C LEU A 304 12.28 7.78 15.70
N THR A 305 11.57 7.80 16.80
CA THR A 305 11.79 8.77 17.87
C THR A 305 12.96 8.28 18.69
N LYS A 306 14.08 9.02 18.70
CA LYS A 306 15.13 8.79 19.70
C LYS A 306 14.51 9.09 21.06
N LYS A 307 14.82 8.29 22.09
CA LYS A 307 14.65 8.75 23.47
C LYS A 307 15.35 10.09 23.56
N VAL A 308 14.58 11.16 23.75
CA VAL A 308 15.16 12.40 24.26
C VAL A 308 15.70 11.98 25.61
N GLY A 309 17.03 11.89 25.72
CA GLY A 309 17.67 11.57 26.98
C GLY A 309 17.10 12.53 28.01
N ARG A 310 16.50 11.98 29.07
CA ARG A 310 16.30 12.74 30.29
C ARG A 310 17.72 13.08 30.77
N GLU A 311 18.14 14.32 30.53
CA GLU A 311 19.22 14.96 31.29
C GLU A 311 18.79 15.09 32.75
#